data_AF-A0A8C3XVR9-F1
#
_entry.id   AF-A0A8C3XVR9-F1
#
_cell.length_a   1.000
_cell.length_b   1.000
_cell.length_c   1.000
_cell.angle_alpha   90.00
_cell.angle_beta   90.00
_cell.angle_gamma   90.00
#
_symmetry.space_group_name_H-M   'P 1'
#
loop_
_entity.id
_entity.type
_entity.pdbx_description
1 polymer ?
#
loop_
_entity_poly.entity_id
_entity_poly.type
_entity_poly.pdbx_seq_one_letter_code
_entity_poly.pdbx_strand_id
1 'polypeptide(L)'
;MPHGTGIASHDQLRNWAAGRDLQAKLQLQYTEISKRTQPPPKLSLGPSHKFANNYYCTRDGCANSESAVAATEKKTVIPGVPLEKWELSKDQPYL
;
A
#
# COMPACT_ATOMS: atom_id res chain seq x y z
N MET A 1 -9.72 13.63 53.17
CA MET A 1 -10.93 14.24 52.60
C MET A 1 -10.57 14.87 51.25
N PRO A 2 -10.81 14.23 50.11
CA PRO A 2 -10.58 14.86 48.81
C PRO A 2 -11.80 15.70 48.41
N HIS A 3 -11.57 16.97 48.07
CA HIS A 3 -12.61 17.86 47.53
C HIS A 3 -12.88 17.50 46.07
N GLY A 4 -14.09 17.03 45.77
CA GLY A 4 -14.56 16.75 44.42
C GLY A 4 -15.00 18.04 43.72
N THR A 5 -14.20 18.54 42.79
CA THR A 5 -14.60 19.57 41.83
C THR A 5 -15.26 18.92 40.63
N GLY A 6 -16.56 19.19 40.43
CA GLY A 6 -17.41 18.63 39.37
C GLY A 6 -17.23 19.25 37.99
N ILE A 7 -16.00 19.52 37.56
CA ILE A 7 -15.71 20.04 36.21
C ILE A 7 -15.09 18.92 35.36
N ALA A 8 -15.64 18.71 34.16
CA ALA A 8 -15.09 17.76 33.21
C ALA A 8 -13.66 18.17 32.82
N SER A 9 -12.74 17.21 32.83
CA SER A 9 -11.35 17.44 32.40
C SER A 9 -11.29 17.75 30.90
N HIS A 10 -10.22 18.41 30.46
CA HIS A 10 -10.00 18.76 29.06
C HIS A 10 -10.15 17.55 28.12
N ASP A 11 -9.56 16.41 28.49
CA ASP A 11 -9.63 15.19 27.68
C ASP A 11 -11.05 14.62 27.59
N GLN A 12 -11.83 14.69 28.68
CA GLN A 12 -13.24 14.28 28.68
C GLN A 12 -14.09 15.18 27.78
N LEU A 13 -13.89 16.50 27.85
CA LEU A 13 -14.58 17.46 26.97
C LEU A 13 -14.22 17.24 25.50
N ARG A 14 -12.95 17.00 25.21
CA ARG A 14 -12.42 16.77 23.86
C ARG A 14 -12.99 15.49 23.25
N ASN A 15 -13.02 14.39 24.00
CA ASN A 15 -13.57 13.12 23.55
C ASN A 15 -15.10 13.18 23.38
N TRP A 16 -15.79 13.89 24.29
CA TRP A 16 -17.24 14.11 24.19
C TRP A 16 -17.61 14.91 22.95
N ALA A 17 -16.95 16.03 22.69
CA ALA A 17 -17.21 16.86 21.51
C ALA A 17 -16.89 16.14 20.19
N ALA A 18 -15.90 15.23 20.20
CA ALA A 18 -15.50 14.46 19.02
C ALA A 18 -16.33 13.19 18.80
N GLY A 19 -17.20 12.80 19.74
CA GLY A 19 -18.01 11.58 19.69
C GLY A 19 -17.20 10.29 19.67
N ARG A 20 -15.90 10.34 20.00
CA ARG A 20 -14.98 9.19 19.98
C ARG A 20 -13.79 9.42 20.91
N ASP A 21 -13.15 8.33 21.31
CA ASP A 21 -11.92 8.42 22.09
C ASP A 21 -10.73 8.83 21.22
N LEU A 22 -10.26 10.07 21.41
CA LEU A 22 -9.08 10.61 20.73
C LEU A 22 -7.77 10.18 21.40
N GLN A 23 -7.82 9.72 22.65
CA GLN A 23 -6.64 9.27 23.38
C GLN A 23 -6.09 7.95 22.81
N ALA A 24 -6.97 7.09 22.29
CA ALA A 24 -6.59 5.83 21.65
C ALA A 24 -5.85 5.99 20.31
N LYS A 25 -6.04 7.11 19.61
CA LYS A 25 -5.39 7.40 18.32
C LYS A 25 -5.06 8.88 18.19
N LEU A 26 -4.03 9.30 18.92
CA LEU A 26 -3.54 10.67 18.89
C LEU A 26 -2.86 10.98 17.55
N GLN A 27 -3.00 12.23 17.09
CA GLN A 27 -2.29 12.70 15.89
C GLN A 27 -0.80 12.93 16.18
N LEU A 28 -0.47 13.34 17.41
CA LEU A 28 0.90 13.51 17.86
C LEU A 28 1.50 12.15 18.19
N GLN A 29 2.61 11.86 17.53
CA GLN A 29 3.32 10.60 17.71
C GLN A 29 4.40 10.79 18.77
N TYR A 30 4.28 10.07 19.88
CA TYR A 30 5.19 10.19 21.02
C TYR A 30 6.29 9.12 20.94
N THR A 31 6.10 8.01 21.65
CA THR A 31 7.11 6.95 21.80
C THR A 31 6.86 5.74 20.91
N GLU A 32 5.71 5.70 20.24
CA GLU A 32 5.24 4.57 19.42
C GLU A 32 5.99 4.43 18.09
N ILE A 33 6.62 5.50 17.61
CA ILE A 33 7.41 5.46 16.38
C ILE A 33 8.75 4.76 16.65
N SER A 34 9.21 4.00 15.66
CA SER A 34 10.59 3.55 15.54
C SER A 34 11.59 4.69 15.75
N LYS A 35 12.77 4.34 16.28
CA LYS A 35 13.88 5.28 16.47
C LYS A 35 14.30 5.90 15.14
N ARG A 36 14.83 7.12 15.20
CA ARG A 36 15.40 7.82 14.03
C ARG A 36 16.65 7.12 13.48
N THR A 37 17.38 6.40 14.32
CA THR A 37 18.54 5.61 13.91
C THR A 37 18.13 4.17 13.71
N GLN A 38 18.38 3.65 12.50
CA GLN A 38 18.15 2.24 12.17
C GLN A 38 19.49 1.51 12.11
N PRO A 39 19.58 0.25 12.57
CA PRO A 39 20.78 -0.55 12.41
C PRO A 39 21.05 -0.82 10.93
N PRO A 40 22.30 -1.10 10.52
CA PRO A 40 22.64 -1.43 9.14
C PRO A 40 21.80 -2.62 8.63
N PRO A 41 21.07 -2.47 7.51
CA PRO A 41 20.24 -3.55 6.98
C PRO A 41 21.08 -4.61 6.25
N LYS A 42 20.66 -5.86 6.31
CA LYS A 42 21.16 -6.96 5.47
C LYS A 42 20.04 -7.37 4.51
N LEU A 43 20.02 -6.76 3.33
CA LEU A 43 19.00 -7.01 2.32
C LEU A 43 19.24 -8.34 1.61
N SER A 44 18.16 -9.04 1.26
CA SER A 44 18.25 -10.23 0.42
C SER A 44 18.71 -9.86 -1.00
N LEU A 45 19.47 -10.75 -1.63
CA LEU A 45 19.93 -10.55 -2.99
C LEU A 45 18.80 -10.90 -3.99
N GLY A 46 18.82 -10.25 -5.16
CA GLY A 46 17.81 -10.47 -6.19
C GLY A 46 17.92 -11.84 -6.88
N PRO A 47 16.91 -12.24 -7.69
CA PRO A 47 16.82 -13.56 -8.32
C PRO A 47 18.01 -13.96 -9.22
N SER A 48 18.79 -12.98 -9.64
CA SER A 48 19.93 -13.16 -10.53
C SER A 48 21.26 -13.28 -9.79
N HIS A 49 21.25 -13.28 -8.46
CA HIS A 49 22.44 -13.61 -7.67
C HIS A 49 22.57 -15.13 -7.54
N LYS A 50 22.84 -15.80 -8.67
CA LYS A 50 22.98 -17.26 -8.78
C LYS A 50 24.41 -17.61 -9.19
N PHE A 51 24.96 -18.67 -8.61
CA PHE A 51 26.33 -19.12 -8.87
C PHE A 51 26.50 -19.79 -10.25
N ALA A 52 25.45 -20.43 -10.78
CA ALA A 52 25.45 -21.10 -12.07
C ALA A 52 24.12 -20.86 -12.82
N ASN A 53 24.11 -21.15 -14.12
CA ASN A 53 22.93 -21.02 -14.99
C ASN A 53 22.31 -19.61 -14.97
N ASN A 54 23.14 -18.58 -15.04
CA ASN A 54 22.72 -17.17 -14.97
C ASN A 54 23.40 -16.34 -16.07
N TYR A 55 23.21 -16.75 -17.31
CA TYR A 55 23.77 -16.06 -18.47
C TYR A 55 22.90 -14.85 -18.82
N TYR A 56 23.52 -13.68 -18.97
CA TYR A 56 22.80 -12.45 -19.29
C TYR A 56 21.99 -12.57 -20.60
N CYS A 57 22.56 -13.22 -21.62
CA CYS A 57 21.91 -13.41 -22.93
C CYS A 57 20.55 -14.13 -22.85
N THR A 58 20.35 -15.05 -21.90
CA THR A 58 19.06 -15.73 -21.71
C THR A 58 18.00 -14.87 -21.02
N ARG A 59 18.41 -13.77 -20.39
CA ARG A 59 17.53 -12.87 -19.62
C ARG A 59 17.25 -11.56 -20.32
N ASP A 60 17.96 -11.28 -21.40
CA ASP A 60 17.88 -10.00 -22.08
C ASP A 60 16.52 -9.84 -22.79
N GLY A 61 15.56 -9.24 -22.07
CA GLY A 61 14.24 -8.90 -22.62
C GLY A 61 14.29 -7.77 -23.63
N CYS A 62 15.39 -7.01 -23.68
CA CYS A 62 15.61 -5.94 -24.66
C CYS A 62 16.05 -6.54 -26.00
N ALA A 63 16.97 -7.51 -26.00
CA ALA A 63 17.39 -8.20 -27.22
C ALA A 63 16.34 -9.17 -27.78
N ASN A 64 15.39 -9.63 -26.95
CA ASN A 64 14.27 -10.48 -27.36
C ASN A 64 13.01 -9.69 -27.77
N SER A 65 13.06 -8.37 -27.88
CA SER A 65 11.92 -7.58 -28.35
C SER A 65 11.76 -7.73 -29.87
N GLU A 66 10.76 -8.48 -30.30
CA GLU A 66 10.40 -8.58 -31.71
C GLU A 66 9.91 -7.22 -32.24
N SER A 67 10.47 -6.75 -33.35
CA SER A 67 10.11 -5.47 -33.97
C SER A 67 8.66 -5.53 -34.47
N ALA A 68 7.78 -4.77 -33.82
CA ALA A 68 6.34 -4.86 -34.02
C ALA A 68 5.88 -4.13 -35.29
N VAL A 69 5.63 -4.83 -36.41
CA VAL A 69 4.75 -4.29 -37.48
C VAL A 69 4.15 -5.38 -38.38
N ALA A 70 2.82 -5.36 -38.55
CA ALA A 70 2.16 -5.50 -39.86
C ALA A 70 0.72 -4.96 -39.75
N ALA A 71 0.49 -3.72 -40.18
CA ALA A 71 -0.85 -3.16 -40.30
C ALA A 71 -1.51 -3.69 -41.58
N THR A 72 -2.33 -4.73 -41.44
CA THR A 72 -3.23 -5.20 -42.49
C THR A 72 -4.65 -4.73 -42.21
N GLU A 73 -5.31 -4.13 -43.20
CA GLU A 73 -6.71 -3.73 -43.16
C GLU A 73 -7.59 -4.90 -42.71
N LYS A 74 -8.23 -4.78 -41.53
CA LYS A 74 -9.17 -5.79 -41.05
C LYS A 74 -10.26 -5.14 -40.18
N LYS A 75 -11.48 -5.63 -40.41
CA LYS A 75 -12.73 -5.42 -39.67
C LYS A 75 -12.52 -5.03 -38.21
N THR A 76 -13.32 -4.11 -37.68
CA THR A 76 -13.31 -3.69 -36.27
C THR A 76 -13.31 -4.89 -35.35
N VAL A 77 -12.13 -5.24 -34.83
CA VAL A 77 -11.90 -6.24 -33.80
C VAL A 77 -11.69 -5.46 -32.51
N ILE A 78 -12.47 -5.77 -31.47
CA ILE A 78 -12.23 -5.24 -30.13
C ILE A 78 -10.97 -5.95 -29.60
N PRO A 79 -9.90 -5.22 -29.24
CA PRO A 79 -8.69 -5.84 -28.72
C PRO A 79 -8.96 -6.42 -27.32
N GLY A 80 -8.78 -7.73 -27.15
CA GLY A 80 -8.98 -8.41 -25.87
C GLY A 80 -10.42 -8.83 -25.59
N VAL A 81 -10.61 -9.45 -24.43
CA VAL A 81 -11.95 -9.83 -23.93
C VAL A 81 -12.65 -8.57 -23.40
N PRO A 82 -13.96 -8.40 -23.62
CA PRO A 82 -14.72 -7.34 -22.97
C PRO A 82 -14.49 -7.35 -21.46
N LEU A 83 -14.23 -6.19 -20.87
CA LEU A 83 -14.00 -6.08 -19.43
C LEU A 83 -15.20 -6.64 -18.66
N GLU A 84 -14.94 -7.58 -17.76
CA GLU A 84 -15.98 -8.03 -16.83
C GLU A 84 -16.34 -6.88 -15.88
N LYS A 85 -17.64 -6.74 -15.60
CA LYS A 85 -18.12 -5.76 -14.63
C LYS A 85 -17.52 -6.09 -13.26
N TRP A 86 -16.86 -5.11 -12.64
CA TRP A 86 -16.34 -5.26 -11.29
C TRP A 86 -17.47 -5.55 -10.31
N GLU A 87 -17.26 -6.52 -9.42
CA GLU A 87 -18.21 -6.82 -8.34
C GLU A 87 -18.17 -5.74 -7.26
N LEU A 88 -19.31 -5.52 -6.61
CA LEU A 88 -19.39 -4.60 -5.47
C LEU A 88 -18.60 -5.15 -4.27
N SER A 89 -17.93 -4.28 -3.53
CA SER A 89 -17.15 -4.65 -2.34
C SER A 89 -17.99 -5.43 -1.33
N LYS A 90 -17.43 -6.51 -0.78
CA LYS A 90 -18.09 -7.35 0.23
C LYS A 90 -17.98 -6.78 1.65
N ASP A 91 -16.97 -5.96 1.91
CA ASP A 91 -16.68 -5.47 3.25
C ASP A 91 -17.53 -4.25 3.62
N GLN A 92 -17.68 -3.30 2.69
CA GLN A 92 -18.52 -2.10 2.82
C GLN A 92 -19.08 -1.71 1.43
N PRO A 93 -20.20 -2.31 0.99
CA PRO A 93 -20.77 -2.08 -0.35
C PRO A 93 -21.39 -0.68 -0.50
N TYR A 94 -21.74 -0.05 0.61
CA TYR A 94 -22.28 1.30 0.67
C TYR A 94 -21.48 2.07 1.70
N LEU A 95 -21.05 3.27 1.31
CA LEU A 95 -20.62 4.33 2.21
C LEU A 95 -21.85 5.12 2.66
#